data_AF-A0AAD4FBW6-F1
#
_entry.id   AF-A0AAD4FBW6-F1
#
_cell.length_a   1.000
_cell.length_b   1.000
_cell.length_c   1.000
_cell.angle_alpha   90.00
_cell.angle_beta   90.00
_cell.angle_gamma   90.00
#
_symmetry.space_group_name_H-M   'P 1'
#
loop_
_entity.id
_entity.type
_entity.pdbx_description
1 polymer ?
#
loop_
_entity_poly.entity_id
_entity_poly.type
_entity_poly.pdbx_seq_one_letter_code
_entity_poly.pdbx_strand_id
1 'polypeptide(L)'
;MRNPSTPAAAFELPVIQSGPLHPDIRSQPSDHDISLDLVASGAPLPPQSVICLQIQTIRIWECVIDYIAQPPSNKDVPLWRHDSPRAAILTKLLDIEMRCETSGHTLACIGSPARVLDDPKLKSYFVIWLRFQLTLSVVNCTLNHPFMIHIKTVRLKQKIPLTFLQKSYEFSLIHANWVVKLLNQMDEARLMLHDPFLGHLVAIAASIHLEHTKSQYPTVAASAKQKFDKCRGFVKRLSQEWPRMQVTTSLLGQLEARIPYRSILNYVEEEYDGAAPPDGANQVHIEEEDLLLLWRLFDYALTSTKSNSECALDEEPNSAMYGVPPNFSVSSNAVNCQISANSSPSPSVGMLIQATNAGLEDIAYQAYGNTSLSGGTAFNYFPEDLNSIHP
;
A
#
# COMPACT_ATOMS: atom_id res chain seq x y z
N MET A 1 21.34 41.95 22.84
CA MET A 1 20.73 40.98 21.90
C MET A 1 21.64 40.86 20.68
N ARG A 2 22.19 39.68 20.39
CA ARG A 2 22.93 39.43 19.14
C ARG A 2 21.96 38.87 18.09
N ASN A 3 22.03 39.48 16.92
CA ASN A 3 21.15 39.36 15.76
C ASN A 3 21.47 38.07 14.96
N PRO A 4 20.47 37.27 14.52
CA PRO A 4 20.66 35.93 13.90
C PRO A 4 21.29 35.90 12.49
N SER A 5 21.99 36.95 12.05
CA SER A 5 22.29 37.16 10.62
C SER A 5 23.77 37.10 10.22
N THR A 6 24.66 36.54 11.04
CA THR A 6 26.06 36.31 10.61
C THR A 6 26.24 34.84 10.20
N PRO A 7 26.46 34.55 8.90
CA PRO A 7 26.70 33.18 8.45
C PRO A 7 28.05 32.70 9.02
N ALA A 8 28.04 31.58 9.74
CA ALA A 8 29.26 30.89 10.08
C ALA A 8 29.86 30.32 8.79
N ALA A 9 31.12 30.68 8.51
CA ALA A 9 31.85 30.20 7.35
C ALA A 9 32.06 28.67 7.45
N ALA A 10 31.92 28.00 6.31
CA ALA A 10 32.15 26.58 6.03
C ALA A 10 31.10 25.59 6.57
N PHE A 11 30.09 25.33 5.74
CA PHE A 11 29.32 24.09 5.80
C PHE A 11 30.19 23.00 5.15
N GLU A 12 31.04 22.33 5.93
CA GLU A 12 31.74 21.14 5.43
C GLU A 12 30.84 19.92 5.58
N LEU A 13 30.49 19.30 4.45
CA LEU A 13 29.89 17.97 4.43
C LEU A 13 30.92 16.97 4.99
N PRO A 14 30.54 16.04 5.88
CA PRO A 14 31.46 15.01 6.32
C PRO A 14 31.80 14.11 5.13
N VAL A 15 33.05 14.19 4.67
CA VAL A 15 33.61 13.28 3.70
C VAL A 15 33.93 11.97 4.43
N ILE A 16 33.22 10.88 4.12
CA ILE A 16 33.54 9.54 4.64
C ILE A 16 34.77 9.01 3.89
N GLN A 17 35.95 9.49 4.27
CA GLN A 17 37.23 8.95 3.86
C GLN A 17 37.65 7.85 4.84
N SER A 18 37.03 6.66 4.73
CA SER A 18 37.51 5.35 5.20
C SER A 18 36.33 4.36 5.30
N GLY A 19 36.02 3.66 4.22
CA GLY A 19 35.10 2.52 4.27
C GLY A 19 35.81 1.29 4.87
N PRO A 20 35.27 0.63 5.90
CA PRO A 20 35.83 -0.62 6.39
C PRO A 20 35.44 -1.79 5.48
N LEU A 21 36.37 -2.74 5.32
CA LEU A 21 36.17 -4.02 4.64
C LEU A 21 35.05 -4.85 5.27
N HIS A 22 34.32 -5.57 4.42
CA HIS A 22 33.31 -6.56 4.76
C HIS A 22 33.99 -7.92 5.05
N PRO A 23 33.83 -8.49 6.26
CA PRO A 23 33.78 -9.95 6.36
C PRO A 23 32.80 -10.50 7.42
N ASP A 24 32.20 -11.64 7.07
CA ASP A 24 31.69 -12.72 7.93
C ASP A 24 31.14 -12.37 9.33
N ILE A 25 29.81 -12.42 9.49
CA ILE A 25 29.19 -12.46 10.83
C ILE A 25 28.70 -13.88 11.15
N ARG A 26 29.51 -14.52 12.00
CA ARG A 26 29.19 -15.68 12.82
C ARG A 26 28.00 -15.35 13.74
N SER A 27 27.05 -16.26 13.79
CA SER A 27 25.82 -16.24 14.58
C SER A 27 26.03 -16.07 16.09
N GLN A 28 25.32 -15.14 16.71
CA GLN A 28 24.80 -15.28 18.08
C GLN A 28 23.38 -14.70 18.19
N PRO A 29 22.50 -15.29 19.04
CA PRO A 29 21.16 -14.80 19.26
C PRO A 29 21.13 -13.81 20.43
N SER A 30 20.42 -12.70 20.30
CA SER A 30 19.98 -11.91 21.44
C SER A 30 18.60 -11.29 21.18
N ASP A 31 17.64 -11.70 22.01
CA ASP A 31 16.36 -11.04 22.22
C ASP A 31 16.61 -9.67 22.84
N HIS A 32 16.38 -8.57 22.12
CA HIS A 32 16.28 -7.24 22.71
C HIS A 32 15.04 -6.50 22.20
N ASP A 33 14.06 -6.35 23.10
CA ASP A 33 13.00 -5.36 23.02
C ASP A 33 13.61 -3.96 22.90
N ILE A 34 13.22 -3.23 21.85
CA ILE A 34 13.70 -1.87 21.60
C ILE A 34 12.79 -0.89 22.36
N SER A 35 13.20 -0.52 23.59
CA SER A 35 12.64 0.64 24.31
C SER A 35 13.08 1.95 23.64
N LEU A 36 12.19 2.94 23.63
CA LEU A 36 12.43 4.31 23.14
C LEU A 36 13.61 5.03 23.84
N ASP A 37 14.11 4.50 24.96
CA ASP A 37 15.15 5.13 25.79
C ASP A 37 16.52 5.25 25.10
N LEU A 38 16.83 4.43 24.09
CA LEU A 38 18.16 4.45 23.46
C LEU A 38 18.41 5.70 22.60
N VAL A 39 17.34 6.37 22.14
CA VAL A 39 17.42 7.59 21.31
C VAL A 39 17.98 8.78 22.13
N ALA A 40 17.85 8.75 23.46
CA ALA A 40 18.35 9.80 24.34
C ALA A 40 19.87 9.73 24.60
N SER A 41 20.52 8.59 24.35
CA SER A 41 21.90 8.35 24.81
C SER A 41 22.99 8.84 23.85
N GLY A 42 22.66 9.30 22.63
CA GLY A 42 23.64 9.81 21.65
C GLY A 42 24.70 8.78 21.19
N ALA A 43 24.61 7.51 21.63
CA ALA A 43 25.46 6.44 21.17
C ALA A 43 24.98 5.96 19.78
N PRO A 44 25.89 5.69 18.82
CA PRO A 44 25.50 5.12 17.54
C PRO A 44 24.78 3.79 17.79
N LEU A 45 23.53 3.69 17.32
CA LEU A 45 22.78 2.43 17.33
C LEU A 45 23.63 1.36 16.61
N PRO A 46 23.71 0.13 17.14
CA PRO A 46 24.43 -0.93 16.44
C PRO A 46 23.83 -1.14 15.04
N PRO A 47 24.66 -1.38 14.01
CA PRO A 47 24.18 -1.58 12.64
C PRO A 47 23.20 -2.75 12.61
N GLN A 48 22.00 -2.51 12.07
CA GLN A 48 20.93 -3.50 12.05
C GLN A 48 21.08 -4.39 10.83
N SER A 49 20.84 -5.69 11.02
CA SER A 49 20.83 -6.62 9.88
C SER A 49 19.67 -6.33 8.94
N VAL A 50 19.85 -6.67 7.66
CA VAL A 50 18.79 -6.57 6.64
C VAL A 50 17.52 -7.35 7.01
N ILE A 51 17.63 -8.44 7.78
CA ILE A 51 16.48 -9.19 8.28
C ILE A 51 15.67 -8.36 9.28
N CYS A 52 16.35 -7.66 10.20
CA CYS A 52 15.71 -6.78 11.17
C CYS A 52 14.94 -5.66 10.45
N LEU A 53 15.58 -5.04 9.45
CA LEU A 53 14.94 -4.01 8.63
C LEU A 53 13.74 -4.56 7.85
N GLN A 54 13.82 -5.77 7.31
CA GLN A 54 12.69 -6.42 6.65
C GLN A 54 11.50 -6.61 7.60
N ILE A 55 11.73 -7.14 8.81
CA ILE A 55 10.67 -7.36 9.79
C ILE A 55 10.02 -6.04 10.17
N GLN A 56 10.82 -5.00 10.46
CA GLN A 56 10.29 -3.66 10.77
C GLN A 56 9.46 -3.10 9.61
N THR A 57 9.90 -3.29 8.37
CA THR A 57 9.17 -2.82 7.18
C THR A 57 7.82 -3.52 7.04
N ILE A 58 7.74 -4.83 7.33
CA ILE A 58 6.47 -5.56 7.36
C ILE A 58 5.55 -5.01 8.47
N ARG A 59 6.08 -4.65 9.65
CA ARG A 59 5.27 -4.01 10.71
C ARG A 59 4.72 -2.65 10.28
N ILE A 60 5.48 -1.87 9.52
CA ILE A 60 4.98 -0.62 8.95
C ILE A 60 3.91 -0.89 7.88
N TRP A 61 4.07 -1.94 7.08
CA TRP A 61 3.04 -2.37 6.13
C TRP A 61 1.71 -2.66 6.83
N GLU A 62 1.72 -3.36 7.98
CA GLU A 62 0.52 -3.57 8.81
C GLU A 62 -0.13 -2.22 9.19
N CYS A 63 0.65 -1.26 9.69
CA CYS A 63 0.13 0.09 9.99
C CYS A 63 -0.47 0.80 8.78
N VAL A 64 0.10 0.60 7.58
CA VAL A 64 -0.43 1.17 6.34
C VAL A 64 -1.75 0.52 5.96
N ILE A 65 -1.85 -0.82 6.04
CA ILE A 65 -3.10 -1.53 5.76
C ILE A 65 -4.20 -1.10 6.73
N ASP A 66 -3.90 -1.04 8.03
CA ASP A 66 -4.84 -0.55 9.04
C ASP A 66 -5.28 0.90 8.76
N TYR A 67 -4.34 1.75 8.34
CA TYR A 67 -4.63 3.14 7.98
C TYR A 67 -5.54 3.25 6.76
N ILE A 68 -5.25 2.53 5.66
CA ILE A 68 -6.05 2.63 4.43
C ILE A 68 -7.44 2.00 4.59
N ALA A 69 -7.56 0.96 5.42
CA ALA A 69 -8.84 0.28 5.68
C ALA A 69 -9.85 1.14 6.46
N GLN A 70 -9.38 2.14 7.21
CA GLN A 70 -10.28 3.05 7.93
C GLN A 70 -11.06 3.92 6.92
N PRO A 71 -12.41 3.93 6.97
CA PRO A 71 -13.19 4.80 6.10
C PRO A 71 -12.90 6.26 6.44
N PRO A 72 -12.90 7.16 5.45
CA PRO A 72 -12.74 8.59 5.73
C PRO A 72 -13.84 9.07 6.69
N SER A 73 -13.52 10.02 7.55
CA SER A 73 -14.45 10.61 8.52
C SER A 73 -14.33 12.13 8.50
N ASN A 74 -15.45 12.83 8.73
CA ASN A 74 -15.48 14.30 8.75
C ASN A 74 -14.69 14.90 9.92
N LYS A 75 -14.29 14.07 10.88
CA LYS A 75 -13.48 14.46 12.05
C LYS A 75 -12.00 14.12 11.88
N ASP A 76 -11.61 13.58 10.73
CA ASP A 76 -10.23 13.18 10.49
C ASP A 76 -9.30 14.38 10.48
N VAL A 77 -8.13 14.17 11.08
CA VAL A 77 -7.01 15.09 11.00
C VAL A 77 -6.53 15.13 9.54
N PRO A 78 -6.42 16.30 8.90
CA PRO A 78 -5.93 16.40 7.53
C PRO A 78 -4.57 15.70 7.31
N LEU A 79 -4.41 15.04 6.16
CA LEU A 79 -3.27 14.14 5.84
C LEU A 79 -1.89 14.81 5.91
N TRP A 80 -1.82 16.12 5.68
CA TRP A 80 -0.59 16.91 5.69
C TRP A 80 -0.22 17.43 7.07
N ARG A 81 -1.06 17.24 8.09
CA ARG A 81 -0.72 17.65 9.45
C ARG A 81 0.26 16.67 10.07
N HIS A 82 1.13 17.21 10.92
CA HIS A 82 2.17 16.47 11.64
C HIS A 82 1.63 15.47 12.67
N ASP A 83 0.42 15.69 13.19
CA ASP A 83 -0.28 14.84 14.15
C ASP A 83 -1.21 13.81 13.48
N SER A 84 -1.17 13.70 12.15
CA SER A 84 -1.96 12.72 11.41
C SER A 84 -1.37 11.29 11.52
N PRO A 85 -2.19 10.23 11.41
CA PRO A 85 -1.69 8.86 11.33
C PRO A 85 -0.71 8.66 10.17
N ARG A 86 -0.94 9.33 9.02
CA ARG A 86 -0.03 9.33 7.88
C ARG A 86 1.35 9.87 8.24
N ALA A 87 1.41 10.98 8.97
CA ALA A 87 2.69 11.56 9.41
C ALA A 87 3.45 10.61 10.34
N ALA A 88 2.75 9.91 11.25
CA ALA A 88 3.36 8.92 12.12
C ALA A 88 3.97 7.73 11.35
N ILE A 89 3.28 7.25 10.30
CA ILE A 89 3.80 6.20 9.40
C ILE A 89 5.03 6.72 8.64
N LEU A 90 4.96 7.94 8.10
CA LEU A 90 6.07 8.54 7.36
C LEU A 90 7.33 8.68 8.23
N THR A 91 7.19 9.08 9.49
CA THR A 91 8.31 9.11 10.45
C THR A 91 8.97 7.74 10.57
N LYS A 92 8.18 6.67 10.72
CA LYS A 92 8.72 5.30 10.81
C LYS A 92 9.46 4.88 9.52
N LEU A 93 9.01 5.32 8.36
CA LEU A 93 9.66 5.05 7.07
C LEU A 93 11.00 5.77 6.96
N LEU A 94 11.05 7.06 7.29
CA LEU A 94 12.29 7.85 7.31
C LEU A 94 13.30 7.28 8.31
N ASP A 95 12.83 6.81 9.47
CA ASP A 95 13.67 6.14 10.46
C ASP A 95 14.28 4.84 9.90
N ILE A 96 13.52 4.05 9.12
CA ILE A 96 14.05 2.86 8.44
C ILE A 96 15.09 3.24 7.39
N GLU A 97 14.84 4.28 6.60
CA GLU A 97 15.79 4.75 5.58
C GLU A 97 17.12 5.17 6.22
N MET A 98 17.07 5.95 7.30
CA MET A 98 18.24 6.33 8.08
C MET A 98 18.99 5.10 8.63
N ARG A 99 18.28 4.10 9.16
CA ARG A 99 18.89 2.87 9.65
C ARG A 99 19.50 2.02 8.53
N CYS A 100 18.86 1.99 7.36
CA CYS A 100 19.38 1.32 6.17
C CYS A 100 20.70 1.93 5.70
N GLU A 101 20.79 3.27 5.67
CA GLU A 101 22.02 4.01 5.37
C GLU A 101 23.11 3.70 6.40
N THR A 102 22.79 3.85 7.68
CA THR A 102 23.74 3.61 8.79
C THR A 102 24.26 2.18 8.81
N SER A 103 23.45 1.21 8.41
CA SER A 103 23.83 -0.21 8.37
C SER A 103 24.51 -0.61 7.04
N GLY A 104 24.70 0.32 6.11
CA GLY A 104 25.34 0.06 4.82
C GLY A 104 24.53 -0.84 3.90
N HIS A 105 23.21 -0.87 4.05
CA HIS A 105 22.30 -1.71 3.26
C HIS A 105 21.66 -0.95 2.09
N THR A 106 22.17 0.23 1.71
CA THR A 106 21.73 0.89 0.47
C THR A 106 22.35 0.24 -0.75
N LEU A 107 21.68 0.37 -1.89
CA LEU A 107 22.21 -0.15 -3.17
C LEU A 107 23.60 0.42 -3.49
N ALA A 108 23.87 1.68 -3.11
CA ALA A 108 25.18 2.31 -3.30
C ALA A 108 26.29 1.62 -2.48
N CYS A 109 25.99 1.24 -1.24
CA CYS A 109 26.95 0.57 -0.36
C CYS A 109 27.20 -0.89 -0.76
N ILE A 110 26.16 -1.63 -1.13
CA ILE A 110 26.26 -3.09 -1.33
C ILE A 110 26.65 -3.48 -2.76
N GLY A 111 26.46 -2.56 -3.72
CA GLY A 111 26.66 -2.80 -5.14
C GLY A 111 25.58 -3.68 -5.79
N SER A 112 25.82 -4.12 -7.02
CA SER A 112 24.82 -4.87 -7.79
C SER A 112 24.58 -6.27 -7.19
N PRO A 113 23.30 -6.72 -7.08
CA PRO A 113 22.96 -8.11 -6.79
C PRO A 113 23.51 -9.12 -7.82
N ALA A 114 23.92 -8.70 -9.02
CA ALA A 114 24.51 -9.59 -10.02
C ALA A 114 25.78 -10.33 -9.54
N ARG A 115 26.42 -9.82 -8.48
CA ARG A 115 27.54 -10.47 -7.78
C ARG A 115 27.25 -11.90 -7.32
N VAL A 116 25.98 -12.27 -7.14
CA VAL A 116 25.60 -13.66 -6.80
C VAL A 116 25.99 -14.68 -7.87
N LEU A 117 26.18 -14.24 -9.11
CA LEU A 117 26.61 -15.09 -10.22
C LEU A 117 28.07 -15.55 -10.04
N ASP A 118 28.91 -14.69 -9.45
CA ASP A 118 30.32 -14.97 -9.18
C ASP A 118 30.51 -15.57 -7.76
N ASP A 119 29.73 -15.10 -6.79
CA ASP A 119 29.73 -15.60 -5.42
C ASP A 119 28.33 -16.07 -4.98
N PRO A 120 28.00 -17.36 -5.18
CA PRO A 120 26.70 -17.92 -4.82
C PRO A 120 26.34 -17.82 -3.34
N LYS A 121 27.32 -17.62 -2.43
CA LYS A 121 27.05 -17.49 -0.99
C LYS A 121 26.27 -16.23 -0.66
N LEU A 122 26.36 -15.20 -1.50
CA LEU A 122 25.63 -13.93 -1.34
C LEU A 122 24.14 -14.05 -1.65
N LYS A 123 23.69 -15.16 -2.25
CA LYS A 123 22.30 -15.34 -2.69
C LYS A 123 21.30 -15.09 -1.57
N SER A 124 21.49 -15.70 -0.40
CA SER A 124 20.55 -15.57 0.73
C SER A 124 20.43 -14.12 1.21
N TYR A 125 21.55 -13.40 1.26
CA TYR A 125 21.58 -12.00 1.63
C TYR A 125 20.80 -11.14 0.61
N PHE A 126 21.12 -11.27 -0.68
CA PHE A 126 20.47 -10.45 -1.72
C PHE A 126 18.98 -10.77 -1.88
N VAL A 127 18.55 -12.02 -1.64
CA VAL A 127 17.12 -12.37 -1.63
C VAL A 127 16.38 -11.61 -0.52
N ILE A 128 16.95 -11.56 0.69
CA ILE A 128 16.34 -10.84 1.82
C ILE A 128 16.40 -9.32 1.58
N TRP A 129 17.52 -8.83 1.06
CA TRP A 129 17.69 -7.42 0.72
C TRP A 129 16.71 -6.94 -0.37
N LEU A 130 16.54 -7.71 -1.45
CA LEU A 130 15.57 -7.40 -2.50
C LEU A 130 14.15 -7.38 -1.94
N ARG A 131 13.81 -8.33 -1.06
CA ARG A 131 12.54 -8.35 -0.32
C ARG A 131 12.33 -7.05 0.46
N PHE A 132 13.32 -6.67 1.27
CA PHE A 132 13.31 -5.43 2.05
C PHE A 132 13.12 -4.18 1.21
N GLN A 133 13.96 -3.97 0.21
CA GLN A 133 13.89 -2.77 -0.62
C GLN A 133 12.59 -2.70 -1.41
N LEU A 134 12.08 -3.84 -1.88
CA LEU A 134 10.82 -3.90 -2.61
C LEU A 134 9.64 -3.58 -1.69
N THR A 135 9.57 -4.20 -0.51
CA THR A 135 8.53 -3.90 0.47
C THR A 135 8.60 -2.43 0.88
N LEU A 136 9.77 -1.89 1.21
CA LEU A 136 9.95 -0.48 1.61
C LEU A 136 9.50 0.49 0.50
N SER A 137 9.86 0.20 -0.75
CA SER A 137 9.43 1.01 -1.90
C SER A 137 7.91 0.98 -2.06
N VAL A 138 7.29 -0.19 -1.95
CA VAL A 138 5.83 -0.29 -2.13
C VAL A 138 5.06 0.29 -0.95
N VAL A 139 5.56 0.21 0.29
CA VAL A 139 4.93 0.90 1.43
C VAL A 139 4.86 2.41 1.17
N ASN A 140 5.95 3.00 0.67
CA ASN A 140 5.96 4.40 0.24
C ASN A 140 5.02 4.67 -0.94
N CYS A 141 4.94 3.76 -1.93
CA CYS A 141 3.98 3.84 -3.03
C CYS A 141 2.54 3.90 -2.51
N THR A 142 2.14 2.94 -1.66
CA THR A 142 0.78 2.81 -1.14
C THR A 142 0.34 4.05 -0.37
N LEU A 143 1.19 4.57 0.52
CA LEU A 143 0.87 5.75 1.34
C LEU A 143 0.64 7.03 0.51
N ASN A 144 1.21 7.08 -0.69
CA ASN A 144 1.18 8.22 -1.59
C ASN A 144 0.41 7.94 -2.88
N HIS A 145 -0.19 6.77 -3.02
CA HIS A 145 -0.82 6.33 -4.25
C HIS A 145 -1.96 7.28 -4.61
N PRO A 146 -2.07 7.74 -5.88
CA PRO A 146 -3.06 8.75 -6.26
C PRO A 146 -4.49 8.37 -5.88
N PHE A 147 -4.87 7.11 -6.10
CA PHE A 147 -6.15 6.56 -5.64
C PHE A 147 -6.33 6.58 -4.11
N MET A 148 -5.31 6.27 -3.31
CA MET A 148 -5.42 6.33 -1.85
C MET A 148 -5.59 7.77 -1.37
N ILE A 149 -4.85 8.72 -1.97
CA ILE A 149 -5.02 10.15 -1.70
C ILE A 149 -6.43 10.59 -2.08
N HIS A 150 -6.98 10.13 -3.21
CA HIS A 150 -8.36 10.39 -3.61
C HIS A 150 -9.37 9.98 -2.55
N ILE A 151 -9.36 8.70 -2.17
CA ILE A 151 -10.32 8.15 -1.22
C ILE A 151 -10.25 8.89 0.12
N LYS A 152 -9.05 9.19 0.60
CA LYS A 152 -8.87 9.87 1.89
C LYS A 152 -9.21 11.36 1.86
N THR A 153 -9.33 11.97 0.68
CA THR A 153 -9.57 13.41 0.55
C THR A 153 -10.87 13.78 -0.16
N VAL A 154 -11.62 12.82 -0.71
CA VAL A 154 -12.88 13.05 -1.45
C VAL A 154 -13.89 13.90 -0.67
N ARG A 155 -13.93 13.78 0.66
CA ARG A 155 -14.84 14.55 1.53
C ARG A 155 -14.40 15.99 1.82
N LEU A 156 -13.16 16.35 1.47
CA LEU A 156 -12.58 17.65 1.80
C LEU A 156 -12.93 18.75 0.78
N LYS A 157 -13.74 18.44 -0.25
CA LYS A 157 -14.32 19.39 -1.23
C LYS A 157 -13.33 20.49 -1.67
N GLN A 158 -12.16 20.07 -2.17
CA GLN A 158 -11.07 20.93 -2.68
C GLN A 158 -10.35 21.83 -1.66
N LYS A 159 -10.52 21.63 -0.35
CA LYS A 159 -9.70 22.29 0.69
C LYS A 159 -8.37 21.55 0.91
N ILE A 160 -7.70 21.16 -0.17
CA ILE A 160 -6.48 20.35 -0.12
C ILE A 160 -5.33 21.19 -0.68
N PRO A 161 -4.19 21.31 0.03
CA PRO A 161 -3.03 22.00 -0.50
C PRO A 161 -2.52 21.33 -1.79
N LEU A 162 -2.40 22.10 -2.88
CA LEU A 162 -1.96 21.58 -4.18
C LEU A 162 -0.56 21.00 -4.12
N THR A 163 0.35 21.68 -3.41
CA THR A 163 1.72 21.20 -3.19
C THR A 163 1.76 19.83 -2.49
N PHE A 164 0.78 19.53 -1.63
CA PHE A 164 0.68 18.21 -1.01
C PHE A 164 0.30 17.14 -2.02
N LEU A 165 -0.68 17.42 -2.89
CA LEU A 165 -1.14 16.49 -3.91
C LEU A 165 -0.02 16.19 -4.92
N GLN A 166 0.64 17.23 -5.42
CA GLN A 166 1.76 17.09 -6.34
C GLN A 166 2.90 16.28 -5.72
N LYS A 167 3.35 16.65 -4.51
CA LYS A 167 4.44 15.93 -3.84
C LYS A 167 4.08 14.47 -3.60
N SER A 168 2.84 14.17 -3.24
CA SER A 168 2.40 12.78 -3.06
C SER A 168 2.44 12.01 -4.39
N TYR A 169 1.95 12.61 -5.47
CA TYR A 169 1.99 12.02 -6.81
C TYR A 169 3.42 11.72 -7.26
N GLU A 170 4.31 12.71 -7.22
CA GLU A 170 5.73 12.56 -7.58
C GLU A 170 6.44 11.51 -6.72
N PHE A 171 6.20 11.55 -5.40
CA PHE A 171 6.83 10.63 -4.47
C PHE A 171 6.37 9.18 -4.73
N SER A 172 5.09 8.98 -5.05
CA SER A 172 4.58 7.66 -5.44
C SER A 172 5.28 7.11 -6.69
N LEU A 173 5.52 7.97 -7.70
CA LEU A 173 6.23 7.60 -8.93
C LEU A 173 7.70 7.28 -8.66
N ILE A 174 8.38 8.05 -7.81
CA ILE A 174 9.78 7.80 -7.43
C ILE A 174 9.93 6.37 -6.90
N HIS A 175 9.06 5.98 -5.96
CA HIS A 175 9.13 4.64 -5.39
C HIS A 175 8.65 3.53 -6.34
N ALA A 176 7.67 3.81 -7.21
CA ALA A 176 7.27 2.87 -8.25
C ALA A 176 8.41 2.61 -9.26
N ASN A 177 9.20 3.64 -9.58
CA ASN A 177 10.43 3.49 -10.39
C ASN A 177 11.50 2.66 -9.67
N TRP A 178 11.65 2.83 -8.35
CA TRP A 178 12.53 1.98 -7.55
C TRP A 178 12.14 0.51 -7.61
N VAL A 179 10.85 0.19 -7.57
CA VAL A 179 10.38 -1.20 -7.76
C VAL A 179 10.85 -1.76 -9.09
N VAL A 180 10.66 -1.05 -10.20
CA VAL A 180 11.13 -1.50 -11.53
C VAL A 180 12.65 -1.67 -11.57
N LYS A 181 13.40 -0.75 -10.94
CA LYS A 181 14.85 -0.86 -10.83
C LYS A 181 15.26 -2.12 -10.07
N LEU A 182 14.59 -2.46 -8.98
CA LEU A 182 14.84 -3.68 -8.22
C LEU A 182 14.48 -4.94 -9.02
N LEU A 183 13.41 -4.92 -9.82
CA LEU A 183 13.09 -6.02 -10.74
C LEU A 183 14.18 -6.20 -11.81
N ASN A 184 14.76 -5.11 -12.33
CA ASN A 184 15.90 -5.21 -13.25
C ASN A 184 17.15 -5.79 -12.57
N GLN A 185 17.48 -5.35 -11.35
CA GLN A 185 18.58 -5.92 -10.58
C GLN A 185 18.38 -7.42 -10.28
N MET A 186 17.14 -7.83 -10.06
CA MET A 186 16.76 -9.23 -9.86
C MET A 186 16.97 -10.07 -11.13
N ASP A 187 16.51 -9.57 -12.28
CA ASP A 187 16.68 -10.24 -13.58
C ASP A 187 18.18 -10.34 -13.96
N GLU A 188 18.95 -9.25 -13.79
CA GLU A 188 20.40 -9.23 -14.00
C GLU A 188 21.13 -10.28 -13.14
N ALA A 189 20.71 -10.42 -11.89
CA ALA A 189 21.26 -11.40 -10.95
C ALA A 189 20.74 -12.83 -11.14
N ARG A 190 19.82 -13.06 -12.09
CA ARG A 190 19.09 -14.33 -12.26
C ARG A 190 18.47 -14.84 -10.95
N LEU A 191 18.02 -13.90 -10.12
CA LEU A 191 17.26 -14.20 -8.92
C LEU A 191 15.77 -14.12 -9.23
N MET A 192 14.96 -14.74 -8.39
CA MET A 192 13.51 -14.60 -8.44
C MET A 192 12.98 -14.66 -7.01
N LEU A 193 12.08 -13.75 -6.67
CA LEU A 193 11.39 -13.77 -5.39
C LEU A 193 10.06 -14.52 -5.57
N HIS A 194 10.01 -15.75 -5.06
CA HIS A 194 8.87 -16.66 -5.20
C HIS A 194 7.82 -16.43 -4.10
N ASP A 195 7.28 -15.21 -3.99
CA ASP A 195 6.34 -14.83 -2.93
C ASP A 195 5.10 -14.11 -3.50
N PRO A 196 3.89 -14.67 -3.35
CA PRO A 196 2.67 -14.03 -3.83
C PRO A 196 2.41 -12.67 -3.16
N PHE A 197 2.86 -12.46 -1.92
CA PHE A 197 2.75 -11.16 -1.26
C PHE A 197 3.53 -10.09 -2.03
N LEU A 198 4.76 -10.39 -2.45
CA LEU A 198 5.57 -9.47 -3.24
C LEU A 198 4.99 -9.27 -4.64
N GLY A 199 4.35 -10.29 -5.21
CA GLY A 199 3.59 -10.16 -6.44
C GLY A 199 2.45 -9.14 -6.31
N HIS A 200 1.71 -9.16 -5.21
CA HIS A 200 0.69 -8.16 -4.90
C HIS A 200 1.28 -6.76 -4.72
N LEU A 201 2.40 -6.63 -3.97
CA LEU A 201 3.10 -5.36 -3.81
C LEU A 201 3.56 -4.77 -5.16
N VAL A 202 4.13 -5.59 -6.04
CA VAL A 202 4.52 -5.16 -7.40
C VAL A 202 3.32 -4.74 -8.23
N ALA A 203 2.15 -5.36 -8.04
CA ALA A 203 0.93 -4.96 -8.73
C ALA A 203 0.45 -3.56 -8.30
N ILE A 204 0.57 -3.20 -7.01
CA ILE A 204 0.30 -1.83 -6.52
C ILE A 204 1.27 -0.82 -7.15
N ALA A 205 2.55 -1.14 -7.27
CA ALA A 205 3.48 -0.26 -7.99
C ALA A 205 3.15 -0.17 -9.49
N ALA A 206 2.64 -1.25 -10.09
CA ALA A 206 2.21 -1.27 -11.48
C ALA A 206 1.05 -0.30 -11.73
N SER A 207 0.06 -0.21 -10.84
CA SER A 207 -1.07 0.72 -11.03
C SER A 207 -0.62 2.19 -11.07
N ILE A 208 0.44 2.57 -10.35
CA ILE A 208 1.03 3.91 -10.46
C ILE A 208 1.57 4.14 -11.87
N HIS A 209 2.40 3.23 -12.38
CA HIS A 209 2.90 3.34 -13.77
C HIS A 209 1.77 3.37 -14.79
N LEU A 210 0.68 2.65 -14.51
CA LEU A 210 -0.49 2.63 -15.36
C LEU A 210 -1.17 4.00 -15.44
N GLU A 211 -1.29 4.74 -14.32
CA GLU A 211 -1.78 6.13 -14.33
C GLU A 211 -0.95 7.02 -15.28
N HIS A 212 0.37 6.89 -15.21
CA HIS A 212 1.31 7.69 -16.01
C HIS A 212 1.30 7.35 -17.51
N THR A 213 0.64 6.25 -17.93
CA THR A 213 0.45 5.98 -19.36
C THR A 213 -0.48 6.98 -20.04
N LYS A 214 -1.28 7.74 -19.27
CA LYS A 214 -2.13 8.82 -19.77
C LYS A 214 -1.42 10.18 -19.85
N SER A 215 -0.12 10.24 -19.59
CA SER A 215 0.65 11.49 -19.68
C SER A 215 0.47 12.16 -21.05
N GLN A 216 0.41 13.50 -21.03
CA GLN A 216 0.34 14.29 -22.27
C GLN A 216 1.63 14.23 -23.08
N TYR A 217 2.75 13.86 -22.43
CA TYR A 217 4.05 13.71 -23.07
C TYR A 217 4.23 12.26 -23.56
N PRO A 218 4.28 12.02 -24.89
CA PRO A 218 4.29 10.65 -25.42
C PRO A 218 5.48 9.80 -24.96
N THR A 219 6.63 10.43 -24.70
CA THR A 219 7.83 9.75 -24.20
C THR A 219 7.66 9.26 -22.76
N VAL A 220 7.00 10.06 -21.91
CA VAL A 220 6.67 9.69 -20.53
C VAL A 220 5.64 8.56 -20.53
N ALA A 221 4.58 8.69 -21.31
CA ALA A 221 3.55 7.67 -21.46
C ALA A 221 4.12 6.32 -21.94
N ALA A 222 4.97 6.33 -22.97
CA ALA A 222 5.63 5.13 -23.47
C ALA A 222 6.57 4.50 -22.43
N SER A 223 7.33 5.31 -21.69
CA SER A 223 8.19 4.82 -20.62
C SER A 223 7.39 4.21 -19.48
N ALA A 224 6.30 4.86 -19.07
CA ALA A 224 5.39 4.35 -18.05
C ALA A 224 4.75 3.02 -18.48
N LYS A 225 4.37 2.91 -19.75
CA LYS A 225 3.84 1.66 -20.32
C LYS A 225 4.83 0.51 -20.24
N GLN A 226 6.10 0.74 -20.62
CA GLN A 226 7.15 -0.26 -20.50
C GLN A 226 7.36 -0.72 -19.04
N LYS A 227 7.33 0.23 -18.09
CA LYS A 227 7.45 -0.05 -16.65
C LYS A 227 6.27 -0.84 -16.11
N PHE A 228 5.05 -0.48 -16.50
CA PHE A 228 3.85 -1.25 -16.19
C PHE A 228 3.97 -2.71 -16.71
N ASP A 229 4.37 -2.89 -17.97
CA ASP A 229 4.50 -4.21 -18.57
C ASP A 229 5.58 -5.06 -17.87
N LYS A 230 6.66 -4.43 -17.39
CA LYS A 230 7.69 -5.09 -16.58
C LYS A 230 7.11 -5.62 -15.27
N CYS A 231 6.37 -4.79 -14.53
CA CYS A 231 5.71 -5.21 -13.29
C CYS A 231 4.67 -6.30 -13.55
N ARG A 232 3.79 -6.12 -14.53
CA ARG A 232 2.79 -7.12 -14.93
C ARG A 232 3.44 -8.43 -15.35
N GLY A 233 4.57 -8.37 -16.06
CA GLY A 233 5.36 -9.55 -16.43
C GLY A 233 5.91 -10.31 -15.23
N PHE A 234 6.39 -9.62 -14.19
CA PHE A 234 6.81 -10.25 -12.93
C PHE A 234 5.64 -10.98 -12.24
N VAL A 235 4.49 -10.31 -12.11
CA VAL A 235 3.27 -10.89 -11.51
C VAL A 235 2.80 -12.12 -12.31
N LYS A 236 2.83 -12.04 -13.64
CA LYS A 236 2.48 -13.15 -14.53
C LYS A 236 3.41 -14.35 -14.34
N ARG A 237 4.73 -14.15 -14.21
CA ARG A 237 5.67 -15.24 -13.90
C ARG A 237 5.33 -15.90 -12.55
N LEU A 238 5.08 -15.10 -11.51
CA LEU A 238 4.65 -15.63 -10.22
C LEU A 238 3.35 -16.44 -10.30
N SER A 239 2.42 -16.07 -11.18
CA SER A 239 1.16 -16.79 -11.37
C SER A 239 1.30 -18.20 -11.93
N GLN A 240 2.46 -18.55 -12.48
CA GLN A 240 2.77 -19.90 -12.94
C GLN A 240 3.02 -20.86 -11.76
N GLU A 241 3.55 -20.32 -10.65
CA GLU A 241 3.82 -21.08 -9.43
C GLU A 241 2.68 -20.96 -8.41
N TRP A 242 2.07 -19.78 -8.35
CA TRP A 242 1.01 -19.44 -7.43
C TRP A 242 -0.27 -19.14 -8.22
N PRO A 243 -1.13 -20.15 -8.49
CA PRO A 243 -2.31 -19.97 -9.35
C PRO A 243 -3.22 -18.80 -8.95
N ARG A 244 -3.29 -18.46 -7.66
CA ARG A 244 -4.06 -17.32 -7.14
C ARG A 244 -3.61 -15.97 -7.71
N MET A 245 -2.32 -15.82 -8.03
CA MET A 245 -1.78 -14.59 -8.65
C MET A 245 -2.30 -14.35 -10.07
N GLN A 246 -3.00 -15.33 -10.67
CA GLN A 246 -3.76 -15.10 -11.91
C GLN A 246 -4.86 -14.05 -11.70
N VAL A 247 -5.48 -13.99 -10.51
CA VAL A 247 -6.48 -12.97 -10.17
C VAL A 247 -5.84 -11.58 -10.24
N THR A 248 -4.68 -11.38 -9.62
CA THR A 248 -3.92 -10.12 -9.68
C THR A 248 -3.50 -9.78 -11.11
N THR A 249 -3.07 -10.77 -11.90
CA THR A 249 -2.69 -10.57 -13.31
C THR A 249 -3.88 -10.14 -14.16
N SER A 250 -5.05 -10.75 -13.94
CA SER A 250 -6.31 -10.39 -14.58
C SER A 250 -6.75 -8.99 -14.17
N LEU A 251 -6.64 -8.66 -12.88
CA LEU A 251 -6.99 -7.33 -12.35
C LEU A 251 -6.16 -6.22 -13.01
N LEU A 252 -4.84 -6.41 -13.13
CA LEU A 252 -3.98 -5.47 -13.86
C LEU A 252 -4.41 -5.32 -15.34
N GLY A 253 -4.84 -6.40 -15.97
CA GLY A 253 -5.36 -6.36 -17.35
C GLY A 253 -6.70 -5.62 -17.48
N GLN A 254 -7.60 -5.77 -16.50
CA GLN A 254 -8.86 -5.04 -16.45
C GLN A 254 -8.63 -3.55 -16.21
N LEU A 255 -7.76 -3.20 -15.26
CA LEU A 255 -7.35 -1.82 -15.03
C LEU A 255 -6.75 -1.20 -16.30
N GLU A 256 -5.87 -1.92 -16.99
CA GLU A 256 -5.26 -1.47 -18.26
C GLU A 256 -6.30 -1.22 -19.36
N ALA A 257 -7.25 -2.13 -19.53
CA ALA A 257 -8.30 -1.99 -20.55
C ALA A 257 -9.21 -0.77 -20.33
N ARG A 258 -9.32 -0.32 -19.07
CA ARG A 258 -10.17 0.82 -18.70
C ARG A 258 -9.45 2.17 -18.76
N ILE A 259 -8.11 2.18 -18.80
CA ILE A 259 -7.31 3.41 -18.89
C ILE A 259 -7.75 4.37 -19.98
N PRO A 260 -8.08 3.95 -21.22
CA PRO A 260 -8.51 4.89 -22.25
C PRO A 260 -9.76 5.69 -21.86
N TYR A 261 -10.68 5.06 -21.12
CA TYR A 261 -11.99 5.61 -20.77
C TYR A 261 -12.02 6.34 -19.43
N ARG A 262 -11.06 6.05 -18.53
CA ARG A 262 -11.00 6.68 -17.21
C ARG A 262 -10.38 8.07 -17.25
N SER A 263 -10.83 8.98 -16.39
CA SER A 263 -10.12 10.25 -16.16
C SER A 263 -8.74 10.01 -15.54
N ILE A 264 -7.85 10.99 -15.70
CA ILE A 264 -6.53 10.99 -15.07
C ILE A 264 -6.66 11.20 -13.56
N LEU A 265 -5.91 10.43 -12.77
CA LEU A 265 -5.75 10.60 -11.32
C LEU A 265 -4.69 11.65 -10.95
N ASN A 266 -4.60 12.74 -11.71
CA ASN A 266 -3.62 13.80 -11.49
C ASN A 266 -4.33 15.09 -11.09
N TYR A 267 -4.08 15.53 -9.86
CA TYR A 267 -4.69 16.70 -9.25
C TYR A 267 -4.05 18.02 -9.71
N VAL A 268 -2.85 17.95 -10.28
CA VAL A 268 -2.04 19.09 -10.70
C VAL A 268 -1.54 18.82 -12.13
N GLU A 269 -1.24 19.85 -12.90
CA GLU A 269 -0.61 19.68 -14.21
C GLU A 269 0.73 18.94 -14.10
N GLU A 270 1.10 18.14 -15.11
CA GLU A 270 2.34 17.36 -15.09
C GLU A 270 3.62 18.23 -15.06
N GLU A 271 3.52 19.49 -15.49
CA GLU A 271 4.60 20.48 -15.45
C GLU A 271 4.18 21.65 -14.55
N TYR A 272 4.08 21.39 -13.24
CA TYR A 272 3.75 22.44 -12.26
C TYR A 272 4.97 23.33 -12.02
N ASP A 273 4.89 24.56 -12.51
CA ASP A 273 5.93 25.59 -12.37
C ASP A 273 5.92 26.32 -11.00
N GLY A 274 5.02 25.91 -10.09
CA GLY A 274 4.82 26.57 -8.80
C GLY A 274 3.67 27.58 -8.78
N ALA A 275 3.10 27.94 -9.94
CA ALA A 275 1.94 28.81 -10.01
C ALA A 275 0.69 28.05 -9.58
N ALA A 276 -0.13 28.63 -8.71
CA ALA A 276 -1.44 28.06 -8.42
C ALA A 276 -2.25 28.02 -9.73
N PRO A 277 -2.83 26.87 -10.13
CA PRO A 277 -3.66 26.79 -11.32
C PRO A 277 -4.86 27.74 -11.14
N PRO A 278 -5.31 28.40 -12.21
CA PRO A 278 -6.37 29.40 -12.16
C PRO A 278 -7.67 28.84 -11.57
N ASP A 279 -7.97 27.56 -11.83
CA ASP A 279 -9.19 26.87 -11.39
C ASP A 279 -8.97 25.96 -10.16
N GLY A 280 -7.79 26.02 -9.53
CA GLY A 280 -7.43 25.16 -8.40
C GLY A 280 -7.05 23.73 -8.82
N ALA A 281 -7.27 22.75 -7.95
CA ALA A 281 -6.93 21.35 -8.25
C ALA A 281 -7.91 20.77 -9.27
N ASN A 282 -7.40 19.95 -10.19
CA ASN A 282 -8.24 19.21 -11.15
C ASN A 282 -9.29 18.38 -10.40
N GLN A 283 -10.53 18.43 -10.87
CA GLN A 283 -11.57 17.52 -10.39
C GLN A 283 -11.28 16.11 -10.91
N VAL A 284 -11.01 15.20 -9.98
CA VAL A 284 -10.79 13.79 -10.27
C VAL A 284 -12.13 13.06 -10.15
N HIS A 285 -12.66 12.55 -11.27
CA HIS A 285 -13.87 11.75 -11.31
C HIS A 285 -13.53 10.31 -11.67
N ILE A 286 -13.75 9.38 -10.74
CA ILE A 286 -13.50 7.96 -10.96
C ILE A 286 -14.85 7.26 -10.96
N GLU A 287 -15.15 6.57 -12.05
CA GLU A 287 -16.37 5.74 -12.15
C GLU A 287 -16.36 4.64 -11.08
N GLU A 288 -17.55 4.22 -10.64
CA GLU A 288 -17.70 3.23 -9.56
C GLU A 288 -16.99 1.91 -9.87
N GLU A 289 -17.06 1.44 -11.11
CA GLU A 289 -16.35 0.23 -11.54
C GLU A 289 -14.82 0.37 -11.42
N ASP A 290 -14.27 1.54 -11.76
CA ASP A 290 -12.83 1.82 -11.62
C ASP A 290 -12.42 1.90 -10.15
N LEU A 291 -13.27 2.50 -9.29
CA LEU A 291 -13.07 2.54 -7.85
C LEU A 291 -12.98 1.12 -7.27
N LEU A 292 -13.90 0.23 -7.66
CA LEU A 292 -13.95 -1.15 -7.19
C LEU A 292 -12.72 -1.94 -7.62
N LEU A 293 -12.29 -1.80 -8.88
CA LEU A 293 -11.09 -2.48 -9.39
C LEU A 293 -9.82 -1.98 -8.71
N LEU A 294 -9.68 -0.67 -8.54
CA LEU A 294 -8.54 -0.08 -7.84
C LEU A 294 -8.55 -0.51 -6.37
N TRP A 295 -9.69 -0.50 -5.69
CA TRP A 295 -9.80 -0.93 -4.30
C TRP A 295 -9.44 -2.40 -4.12
N ARG A 296 -9.92 -3.28 -5.02
CA ARG A 296 -9.58 -4.70 -5.03
C ARG A 296 -8.08 -4.95 -5.12
N LEU A 297 -7.33 -4.04 -5.75
CA LEU A 297 -5.87 -4.15 -5.84
C LEU A 297 -5.18 -3.97 -4.48
N PHE A 298 -5.77 -3.22 -3.54
CA PHE A 298 -5.22 -3.02 -2.19
C PHE A 298 -5.69 -4.08 -1.19
N ASP A 299 -6.71 -4.86 -1.54
CA ASP A 299 -7.18 -5.97 -0.73
C ASP A 299 -6.44 -7.27 -1.11
N TYR A 300 -5.43 -7.61 -0.31
CA TYR A 300 -4.67 -8.84 -0.51
C TYR A 300 -5.54 -10.10 -0.36
N ALA A 301 -6.55 -10.09 0.52
CA ALA A 301 -7.43 -11.23 0.69
C ALA A 301 -8.30 -11.45 -0.56
N LEU A 302 -8.84 -10.40 -1.16
CA LEU A 302 -9.66 -10.49 -2.40
C LEU A 302 -8.85 -10.77 -3.68
N THR A 303 -7.54 -10.56 -3.64
CA THR A 303 -6.61 -11.01 -4.68
C THR A 303 -6.06 -12.43 -4.42
N SER A 304 -6.32 -12.98 -3.23
CA SER A 304 -5.87 -14.32 -2.80
C SER A 304 -7.01 -15.35 -2.68
N THR A 305 -8.28 -14.93 -2.59
CA THR A 305 -9.43 -15.84 -2.46
C THR A 305 -9.85 -16.47 -3.79
N LYS A 306 -10.38 -17.70 -3.70
CA LYS A 306 -10.83 -18.52 -4.82
C LYS A 306 -12.00 -17.80 -5.53
N SER A 307 -11.91 -17.62 -6.84
CA SER A 307 -13.11 -17.52 -7.67
C SER A 307 -13.79 -18.88 -7.59
N ASN A 308 -14.86 -18.98 -6.81
CA ASN A 308 -15.72 -20.16 -6.85
C ASN A 308 -16.55 -20.10 -8.13
N SER A 309 -15.98 -20.59 -9.22
CA SER A 309 -16.72 -21.36 -10.20
C SER A 309 -16.07 -22.74 -10.18
N GLU A 310 -16.86 -23.78 -9.90
CA GLU A 310 -16.44 -25.18 -9.66
C GLU A 310 -15.94 -25.50 -8.23
N CYS A 311 -16.87 -25.49 -7.28
CA CYS A 311 -16.94 -26.59 -6.32
C CYS A 311 -18.40 -27.06 -6.38
N ALA A 312 -18.63 -28.13 -7.13
CA ALA A 312 -19.91 -28.80 -7.22
C ALA A 312 -20.36 -29.22 -5.82
N LEU A 313 -21.66 -29.09 -5.60
CA LEU A 313 -22.39 -29.66 -4.48
C LEU A 313 -22.21 -31.19 -4.54
N ASP A 314 -21.41 -31.75 -3.64
CA ASP A 314 -21.63 -33.13 -3.21
C ASP A 314 -22.59 -33.06 -2.03
N GLU A 315 -23.88 -32.97 -2.34
CA GLU A 315 -24.93 -33.45 -1.45
C GLU A 315 -24.86 -34.98 -1.41
N GLU A 316 -24.72 -35.55 -0.22
CA GLU A 316 -25.31 -36.86 0.07
C GLU A 316 -25.85 -36.84 1.51
N PRO A 317 -27.09 -37.30 1.73
CA PRO A 317 -27.83 -37.07 2.96
C PRO A 317 -27.59 -38.20 3.95
N ASN A 318 -27.58 -37.91 5.26
CA ASN A 318 -28.12 -38.88 6.20
C ASN A 318 -28.57 -38.27 7.53
N SER A 319 -29.59 -38.95 8.05
CA SER A 319 -30.66 -38.49 8.93
C SER A 319 -30.37 -38.73 10.41
N ALA A 320 -31.17 -38.02 11.25
CA ALA A 320 -31.49 -38.28 12.65
C ALA A 320 -30.41 -37.86 13.69
N MET A 321 -30.72 -37.24 14.84
CA MET A 321 -31.98 -36.99 15.55
C MET A 321 -31.72 -36.16 16.83
N TYR A 322 -32.69 -35.31 17.21
CA TYR A 322 -32.98 -34.75 18.56
C TYR A 322 -31.94 -33.81 19.21
N GLY A 323 -32.28 -32.66 19.81
CA GLY A 323 -33.55 -32.04 20.14
C GLY A 323 -33.28 -30.70 20.88
N VAL A 324 -34.29 -29.83 20.90
CA VAL A 324 -34.37 -28.49 21.51
C VAL A 324 -35.68 -28.50 22.34
N PRO A 325 -35.99 -27.66 23.36
CA PRO A 325 -35.24 -26.80 24.31
C PRO A 325 -35.72 -27.10 25.79
N PRO A 326 -35.83 -26.20 26.82
CA PRO A 326 -36.54 -24.90 26.84
C PRO A 326 -35.92 -23.73 27.64
N ASN A 327 -36.44 -22.54 27.32
CA ASN A 327 -36.31 -21.19 27.90
C ASN A 327 -36.48 -21.08 29.43
N PHE A 328 -35.99 -19.98 30.07
CA PHE A 328 -36.79 -19.11 30.96
C PHE A 328 -36.09 -17.76 31.34
N SER A 329 -36.81 -16.66 31.07
CA SER A 329 -36.98 -15.33 31.71
C SER A 329 -35.89 -14.57 32.53
N VAL A 330 -35.64 -13.33 32.08
CA VAL A 330 -35.69 -12.00 32.76
C VAL A 330 -35.78 -11.93 34.31
N SER A 331 -34.83 -11.27 34.99
CA SER A 331 -34.97 -9.89 35.59
C SER A 331 -33.90 -9.52 36.65
N SER A 332 -33.31 -8.32 36.50
CA SER A 332 -32.89 -7.29 37.49
C SER A 332 -32.41 -7.65 38.92
N ASN A 333 -31.19 -7.22 39.29
CA ASN A 333 -30.95 -6.11 40.25
C ASN A 333 -29.45 -5.81 40.50
N ALA A 334 -29.18 -4.55 40.80
CA ALA A 334 -27.87 -3.94 41.07
C ALA A 334 -27.32 -4.20 42.49
N VAL A 335 -26.00 -4.05 42.67
CA VAL A 335 -25.33 -3.15 43.67
C VAL A 335 -23.79 -3.32 43.63
N ASN A 336 -23.11 -2.17 43.73
CA ASN A 336 -21.68 -1.83 43.81
C ASN A 336 -20.71 -2.77 44.56
N CYS A 337 -19.43 -2.83 44.10
CA CYS A 337 -18.30 -2.08 44.70
C CYS A 337 -16.91 -2.38 44.08
N GLN A 338 -16.21 -1.29 43.72
CA GLN A 338 -14.77 -0.98 43.85
C GLN A 338 -13.62 -1.88 43.32
N ILE A 339 -12.84 -1.28 42.40
CA ILE A 339 -11.37 -1.10 42.34
C ILE A 339 -10.45 -2.33 42.48
N SER A 340 -9.75 -2.68 41.39
CA SER A 340 -8.28 -2.90 41.39
C SER A 340 -7.73 -3.02 39.97
N ALA A 341 -6.46 -2.65 39.82
CA ALA A 341 -5.68 -2.49 38.61
C ALA A 341 -5.11 -3.80 38.02
N ASN A 342 -4.63 -3.67 36.78
CA ASN A 342 -3.69 -4.52 36.03
C ASN A 342 -4.19 -5.86 35.46
N SER A 343 -4.23 -5.94 34.12
CA SER A 343 -3.63 -7.06 33.38
C SER A 343 -3.44 -6.68 31.90
N SER A 344 -2.29 -7.11 31.38
CA SER A 344 -1.68 -6.89 30.07
C SER A 344 -2.56 -7.27 28.86
N PRO A 345 -2.34 -6.69 27.67
CA PRO A 345 -2.94 -7.22 26.46
C PRO A 345 -2.17 -8.47 25.98
N SER A 346 -2.92 -9.52 25.72
CA SER A 346 -2.49 -10.76 25.04
C SER A 346 -2.10 -10.49 23.57
N PRO A 347 -1.33 -11.40 22.93
CA PRO A 347 -0.89 -11.21 21.56
C PRO A 347 -2.06 -11.44 20.59
N SER A 348 -2.37 -10.43 19.79
CA SER A 348 -3.41 -10.50 18.76
C SER A 348 -3.04 -11.53 17.69
N VAL A 349 -3.84 -12.58 17.64
CA VAL A 349 -3.94 -13.53 16.53
C VAL A 349 -4.42 -12.78 15.28
N GLY A 350 -3.79 -13.07 14.13
CA GLY A 350 -4.03 -12.38 12.87
C GLY A 350 -5.51 -12.26 12.52
N MET A 351 -5.97 -11.01 12.38
CA MET A 351 -7.32 -10.70 11.92
C MET A 351 -7.39 -10.87 10.39
N LEU A 352 -8.20 -11.82 9.97
CA LEU A 352 -8.67 -11.97 8.60
C LEU A 352 -9.63 -10.80 8.32
N ILE A 353 -9.21 -9.80 7.54
CA ILE A 353 -10.10 -8.71 7.14
C ILE A 353 -10.99 -9.21 6.00
N GLN A 354 -12.23 -9.57 6.34
CA GLN A 354 -13.32 -9.65 5.37
C GLN A 354 -13.97 -8.26 5.29
N ALA A 355 -13.64 -7.49 4.26
CA ALA A 355 -14.47 -6.36 3.87
C ALA A 355 -15.67 -6.89 3.08
N THR A 356 -16.87 -6.75 3.63
CA THR A 356 -18.12 -7.04 2.91
C THR A 356 -18.40 -5.92 1.90
N ASN A 357 -18.99 -6.25 0.74
CA ASN A 357 -19.38 -5.29 -0.30
C ASN A 357 -20.20 -4.09 0.25
N ALA A 358 -20.89 -4.27 1.38
CA ALA A 358 -21.63 -3.23 2.07
C ALA A 358 -20.77 -2.01 2.49
N GLY A 359 -19.48 -2.19 2.79
CA GLY A 359 -18.60 -1.07 3.14
C GLY A 359 -18.22 -0.20 1.93
N LEU A 360 -18.19 -0.78 0.73
CA LEU A 360 -17.90 -0.08 -0.53
C LEU A 360 -19.11 0.69 -1.05
N GLU A 361 -20.31 0.11 -0.97
CA GLU A 361 -21.56 0.82 -1.25
C GLU A 361 -21.71 2.04 -0.32
N ASP A 362 -21.39 1.90 0.97
CA ASP A 362 -21.45 3.01 1.92
C ASP A 362 -20.37 4.08 1.64
N ILE A 363 -19.17 3.70 1.21
CA ILE A 363 -18.12 4.66 0.80
C ILE A 363 -18.49 5.38 -0.51
N ALA A 364 -19.03 4.68 -1.51
CA ALA A 364 -19.47 5.27 -2.78
C ALA A 364 -20.70 6.17 -2.59
N TYR A 365 -21.69 5.72 -1.81
CA TYR A 365 -22.89 6.49 -1.47
C TYR A 365 -22.54 7.73 -0.63
N GLN A 366 -21.59 7.63 0.30
CA GLN A 366 -21.12 8.76 1.12
C GLN A 366 -20.14 9.71 0.37
N ALA A 367 -19.42 9.23 -0.64
CA ALA A 367 -18.50 10.05 -1.44
C ALA A 367 -19.20 10.84 -2.55
N TYR A 368 -20.30 10.32 -3.11
CA TYR A 368 -20.97 10.87 -4.31
C TYR A 368 -22.47 11.22 -4.13
N GLY A 369 -23.07 11.06 -2.94
CA GLY A 369 -24.51 11.27 -2.73
C GLY A 369 -24.98 12.72 -2.59
N ASN A 370 -25.58 13.30 -3.65
CA ASN A 370 -26.92 13.90 -3.69
C ASN A 370 -27.22 14.56 -5.07
N THR A 371 -27.75 13.79 -6.01
CA THR A 371 -28.64 14.30 -7.08
C THR A 371 -29.99 13.63 -6.88
N SER A 372 -30.84 14.26 -6.08
CA SER A 372 -32.12 13.72 -5.63
C SER A 372 -33.13 13.59 -6.78
N LEU A 373 -33.71 12.40 -6.95
CA LEU A 373 -35.13 12.22 -7.30
C LEU A 373 -35.64 10.89 -6.71
N SER A 374 -36.86 10.99 -6.19
CA SER A 374 -37.53 10.07 -5.27
C SER A 374 -37.70 8.62 -5.75
N GLY A 375 -37.33 7.67 -4.87
CA GLY A 375 -38.12 6.48 -4.54
C GLY A 375 -38.14 5.32 -5.54
N GLY A 376 -37.48 4.22 -5.18
CA GLY A 376 -37.71 2.90 -5.76
C GLY A 376 -36.49 1.99 -5.70
N THR A 377 -36.50 1.02 -4.77
CA THR A 377 -35.56 -0.11 -4.74
C THR A 377 -35.73 -0.96 -6.00
N ALA A 378 -34.71 -1.07 -6.84
CA ALA A 378 -34.73 -1.89 -8.04
C ALA A 378 -34.00 -3.24 -7.81
N PHE A 379 -34.68 -4.14 -7.10
CA PHE A 379 -34.63 -5.57 -7.43
C PHE A 379 -35.96 -5.91 -8.10
N ASN A 380 -35.89 -6.67 -9.18
CA ASN A 380 -36.95 -7.13 -10.07
C ASN A 380 -37.34 -6.15 -11.18
N TYR A 381 -36.94 -6.45 -12.43
CA TYR A 381 -37.85 -6.49 -13.58
C TYR A 381 -37.14 -7.18 -14.76
N PHE A 382 -37.48 -8.46 -14.99
CA PHE A 382 -37.82 -8.94 -16.33
C PHE A 382 -39.36 -9.11 -16.30
N PRO A 383 -40.08 -8.69 -17.35
CA PRO A 383 -40.53 -9.73 -18.29
C PRO A 383 -40.51 -9.32 -19.78
N GLU A 384 -40.64 -10.37 -20.58
CA GLU A 384 -40.98 -10.42 -22.01
C GLU A 384 -42.12 -9.46 -22.38
N ASP A 385 -41.95 -8.65 -23.43
CA ASP A 385 -42.64 -8.83 -24.72
C ASP A 385 -42.43 -7.61 -25.61
N LEU A 386 -41.87 -7.87 -26.80
CA LEU A 386 -41.95 -6.96 -27.94
C LEU A 386 -43.38 -7.03 -28.48
N ASN A 387 -44.07 -5.89 -28.60
CA ASN A 387 -44.74 -5.51 -29.85
C ASN A 387 -45.33 -4.10 -29.84
N SER A 388 -45.13 -3.46 -31.00
CA SER A 388 -45.93 -2.39 -31.62
C SER A 388 -45.59 -0.92 -31.33
N ILE A 389 -45.02 -0.35 -32.40
CA ILE A 389 -44.79 1.05 -32.71
C ILE A 389 -46.08 1.66 -33.32
N HIS A 390 -46.52 2.80 -32.76
CA HIS A 390 -47.30 3.94 -33.28
C HIS A 390 -48.49 3.77 -34.25
N PRO A 391 -49.47 4.72 -34.26
CA PRO A 391 -49.90 5.66 -33.22
C PRO A 391 -51.21 5.24 -32.53
#